data_AF-A0A2W4TGX5-F1
#
_entry.id   AF-A0A2W4TGX5-F1
#
_cell.length_a   1.000
_cell.length_b   1.000
_cell.length_c   1.000
_cell.angle_alpha   90.00
_cell.angle_beta   90.00
_cell.angle_gamma   90.00
#
_symmetry.space_group_name_H-M   'P 1'
#
loop_
_entity.id
_entity.type
_entity.pdbx_description
1 polymer ?
#
loop_
_entity_poly.entity_id
_entity_poly.type
_entity_poly.pdbx_seq_one_letter_code
_entity_poly.pdbx_strand_id
1 'polypeptide(L)'
;MARTDPQLNIRIPSELKAQLEASAKTSGRSVTAELIVRLEESFRSESELKENWLTQSQEAQLAEWRREKASENAKLLEELKMHIDKRWNSPKSE
;
A
#
# COMPACT_ATOMS: atom_id res chain seq x y z
N MET A 1 -14.74 -36.50 10.24
CA MET A 1 -15.11 -35.11 10.60
C MET A 1 -15.91 -34.52 9.46
N ALA A 2 -17.14 -34.06 9.70
CA ALA A 2 -17.95 -33.41 8.67
C ALA A 2 -17.36 -32.02 8.35
N ARG A 3 -17.22 -31.69 7.06
CA ARG A 3 -16.92 -30.31 6.62
C ARG A 3 -18.07 -29.42 7.10
N THR A 4 -17.76 -28.44 7.94
CA THR A 4 -18.71 -27.48 8.52
C THR A 4 -18.92 -26.24 7.66
N ASP A 5 -18.36 -26.22 6.46
CA ASP A 5 -18.44 -25.06 5.57
C ASP A 5 -19.89 -24.81 5.12
N PRO A 6 -20.39 -23.56 5.20
CA PRO A 6 -21.74 -23.24 4.76
C PRO A 6 -21.87 -23.46 3.25
N GLN A 7 -22.88 -24.22 2.83
CA GLN A 7 -23.18 -24.44 1.42
C GLN A 7 -24.13 -23.37 0.91
N LEU A 8 -23.73 -22.69 -0.17
CA LEU A 8 -24.53 -21.65 -0.82
C LEU A 8 -25.25 -22.23 -2.04
N ASN A 9 -26.58 -22.11 -2.06
CA ASN A 9 -27.37 -22.40 -3.24
C ASN A 9 -27.48 -21.15 -4.12
N ILE A 10 -26.58 -21.03 -5.10
CA ILE A 10 -26.52 -19.89 -6.02
C ILE A 10 -27.25 -20.19 -7.33
N ARG A 11 -28.01 -19.20 -7.83
CA ARG A 11 -28.53 -19.20 -9.20
C ARG A 11 -27.60 -18.35 -10.05
N ILE A 12 -27.04 -18.95 -11.10
CA ILE A 12 -26.13 -18.27 -12.02
C ILE A 12 -26.64 -18.39 -13.46
N PRO A 13 -26.41 -17.38 -14.32
CA PRO A 13 -26.72 -17.48 -15.75
C PRO A 13 -26.02 -18.68 -16.40
N SER A 14 -26.67 -19.30 -17.39
CA SER A 14 -26.13 -20.47 -18.11
C SER A 14 -24.79 -20.16 -18.77
N GLU A 15 -24.67 -18.98 -19.38
CA GLU A 15 -23.45 -18.50 -20.02
C GLU A 15 -22.28 -18.41 -19.01
N LEU A 16 -22.54 -17.83 -17.84
CA LEU A 16 -21.53 -17.69 -16.79
C LEU A 16 -21.10 -19.05 -16.24
N LYS A 17 -22.04 -20.00 -16.11
CA LYS A 17 -21.73 -21.37 -15.72
C LYS A 17 -20.81 -22.05 -16.74
N ALA A 18 -21.09 -21.91 -18.04
CA ALA A 18 -20.27 -22.50 -19.09
C ALA A 18 -18.83 -21.94 -19.09
N GLN A 19 -18.68 -20.63 -18.90
CA GLN A 19 -17.37 -19.99 -18.77
C GLN A 19 -16.59 -20.48 -17.55
N LEU A 20 -17.27 -20.68 -16.42
CA LEU A 20 -16.66 -21.20 -15.20
C LEU A 20 -16.21 -22.66 -15.37
N GLU A 21 -17.03 -23.50 -16.02
CA GLU A 21 -16.68 -24.89 -16.33
C GLU A 21 -15.47 -24.99 -17.28
N ALA A 22 -15.41 -24.16 -18.32
CA ALA A 22 -14.27 -24.09 -19.23
C ALA A 22 -12.99 -23.63 -18.50
N SER A 23 -13.12 -22.63 -17.63
CA SER A 23 -12.00 -22.14 -16.81
C SER A 23 -11.49 -23.22 -15.86
N ALA A 24 -12.39 -23.89 -15.13
CA ALA A 24 -12.08 -24.98 -14.21
C ALA A 24 -11.37 -26.15 -14.93
N LYS A 25 -11.84 -26.51 -16.13
CA LYS A 25 -11.21 -27.54 -16.97
C LYS A 25 -9.79 -27.15 -17.37
N THR A 26 -9.59 -25.88 -17.73
CA THR A 26 -8.27 -25.36 -18.14
C THR A 26 -7.31 -25.28 -16.96
N SER A 27 -7.80 -24.91 -15.77
CA SER A 27 -7.01 -24.83 -14.54
C SER A 27 -6.81 -26.19 -13.84
N GLY A 28 -7.46 -27.25 -14.32
CA GLY A 28 -7.41 -28.59 -13.71
C GLY A 28 -8.12 -28.67 -12.35
N ARG A 29 -9.05 -27.76 -12.07
CA ARG A 29 -9.79 -27.64 -10.80
C ARG A 29 -11.23 -28.12 -10.95
N SER A 30 -11.88 -28.42 -9.81
CA SER A 30 -13.33 -28.55 -9.80
C SER A 30 -13.99 -27.18 -10.00
N VAL A 31 -15.21 -27.16 -10.52
CA VAL A 31 -15.99 -25.92 -10.72
C VAL A 31 -16.13 -25.15 -9.41
N THR A 32 -16.35 -25.84 -8.29
CA THR A 32 -16.43 -25.24 -6.95
C THR A 32 -15.09 -24.64 -6.53
N ALA A 33 -13.98 -25.32 -6.76
CA ALA A 33 -12.65 -24.80 -6.43
C ALA A 33 -12.31 -23.57 -7.27
N GLU A 34 -12.63 -23.59 -8.57
CA GLU A 34 -12.46 -22.42 -9.44
C GLU A 34 -13.33 -21.23 -9.01
N LEU A 35 -14.58 -21.50 -8.59
CA LEU A 35 -15.46 -20.48 -8.05
C LEU A 35 -14.88 -19.83 -6.78
N ILE A 36 -14.38 -20.65 -5.84
CA ILE A 36 -13.77 -20.17 -4.60
C ILE A 36 -12.56 -19.29 -4.92
N VAL A 37 -11.65 -19.76 -5.78
CA VAL A 37 -10.46 -19.00 -6.17
C VAL A 37 -10.84 -17.64 -6.75
N ARG A 38 -11.79 -17.60 -7.68
CA ARG A 38 -12.24 -16.33 -8.29
C ARG A 38 -12.91 -15.39 -7.29
N LEU A 39 -13.65 -15.94 -6.32
CA LEU A 39 -14.22 -15.15 -5.24
C LEU A 39 -13.12 -14.58 -4.33
N GLU A 40 -12.16 -15.39 -3.90
CA GLU A 40 -11.01 -14.96 -3.09
C GLU A 40 -10.19 -13.87 -3.80
N GLU A 41 -9.93 -14.03 -5.10
CA GLU A 41 -9.24 -13.03 -5.93
C GLU A 41 -10.00 -11.70 -5.99
N SER A 42 -11.34 -11.73 -6.03
CA SER A 42 -12.16 -10.51 -6.03
C SER A 42 -12.01 -9.70 -4.74
N PHE A 43 -11.88 -10.37 -3.58
CA PHE A 43 -11.67 -9.71 -2.30
C PHE A 43 -10.22 -9.28 -2.08
N ARG A 44 -9.25 -10.04 -2.59
CA ARG A 44 -7.83 -9.67 -2.51
C ARG A 44 -7.55 -8.40 -3.31
N SER A 45 -8.08 -8.32 -4.53
CA SER A 45 -7.90 -7.14 -5.40
C SER A 45 -8.44 -5.87 -4.74
N GLU A 46 -9.56 -5.95 -4.02
CA GLU A 46 -10.10 -4.79 -3.30
C GLU A 46 -9.22 -4.36 -2.11
N SER A 47 -8.64 -5.33 -1.41
CA SER A 47 -7.74 -5.07 -0.28
C SER A 47 -6.41 -4.50 -0.74
N GLU A 48 -5.81 -5.05 -1.79
CA GLU A 48 -4.57 -4.56 -2.40
C GLU A 48 -4.75 -3.14 -2.95
N LEU A 49 -5.88 -2.86 -3.60
CA LEU A 49 -6.19 -1.49 -4.05
C LEU A 49 -6.30 -0.53 -2.87
N LYS A 50 -6.95 -0.91 -1.76
CA LYS A 50 -7.05 -0.08 -0.55
C LYS A 50 -5.69 0.14 0.12
N GLU A 51 -4.86 -0.91 0.24
CA GLU A 51 -3.52 -0.81 0.81
C GLU A 51 -2.59 0.10 -0.01
N ASN A 52 -2.66 0.01 -1.35
CA ASN A 52 -1.88 0.89 -2.22
C ASN A 52 -2.27 2.36 -2.06
N TRP A 53 -3.56 2.67 -1.92
CA TRP A 53 -4.04 4.04 -1.78
C TRP A 53 -3.68 4.63 -0.41
N LEU A 54 -3.70 3.82 0.65
CA LEU A 54 -3.30 4.23 1.99
C LEU A 54 -1.78 4.48 2.08
N THR A 55 -0.98 3.64 1.43
CA THR A 55 0.49 3.75 1.42
C THR A 55 0.96 5.00 0.69
N GLN A 56 0.43 5.26 -0.51
CA GLN A 56 0.80 6.45 -1.29
C GLN A 56 0.42 7.76 -0.57
N SER A 57 -0.70 7.78 0.14
CA SER A 57 -1.15 8.95 0.90
C SER A 57 -0.25 9.24 2.10
N GLN A 58 0.22 8.21 2.83
CA GLN A 58 1.08 8.40 3.99
C GLN A 58 2.53 8.74 3.61
N GLU A 59 3.05 8.17 2.52
CA GLU A 59 4.40 8.49 2.04
C GLU A 59 4.52 9.92 1.53
N ALA A 60 3.49 10.46 0.87
CA ALA A 60 3.45 11.85 0.44
C ALA A 60 3.52 12.81 1.63
N GLN A 61 2.71 12.56 2.68
CA GLN A 61 2.70 13.36 3.91
C GLN A 61 4.04 13.29 4.65
N LEU A 62 4.66 12.09 4.73
CA LEU A 62 5.95 11.92 5.38
C LEU A 62 7.10 12.58 4.59
N ALA A 63 7.04 12.57 3.26
CA ALA A 63 8.03 13.22 2.41
C ALA A 63 7.95 14.75 2.52
N GLU A 64 6.76 15.33 2.60
CA GLU A 64 6.57 16.76 2.85
C GLU A 64 7.13 17.16 4.22
N TRP A 65 6.76 16.44 5.28
CA TRP A 65 7.28 16.69 6.62
C TRP A 65 8.81 16.58 6.70
N ARG A 66 9.40 15.57 6.02
CA ARG A 66 10.87 15.42 5.93
C ARG A 66 11.53 16.60 5.22
N ARG A 67 10.92 17.11 4.14
CA ARG A 67 11.44 18.29 3.41
C ARG A 67 11.38 19.55 4.26
N GLU A 68 10.28 19.77 4.97
CA GLU A 68 10.14 20.90 5.88
C GLU A 68 11.19 20.87 6.99
N LYS A 69 11.35 19.72 7.65
CA LYS A 69 12.36 19.52 8.70
C LYS A 69 13.79 19.64 8.19
N ALA A 70 14.06 19.18 6.97
CA ALA A 70 15.37 19.37 6.35
C ALA A 70 15.67 20.86 6.08
N SER A 71 14.66 21.64 5.67
CA SER A 71 14.79 23.10 5.47
C SER A 71 15.04 23.83 6.79
N GLU A 72 14.30 23.50 7.85
CA GLU A 72 14.53 24.04 9.19
C GLU A 72 15.94 23.73 9.70
N ASN A 73 16.36 22.46 9.59
CA ASN A 73 17.70 22.05 9.99
C ASN A 73 18.79 22.77 9.19
N ALA A 74 18.59 22.99 7.89
CA ALA A 74 19.54 23.74 7.07
C ALA A 74 19.68 25.21 7.52
N LYS A 75 18.56 25.86 7.87
CA LYS A 75 18.57 27.24 8.41
C LYS A 75 19.30 27.32 9.74
N LEU A 76 19.03 26.38 10.65
CA LEU A 76 19.69 26.32 11.95
C LEU A 76 21.21 26.13 11.82
N LEU A 77 21.66 25.29 10.88
CA LEU A 77 23.07 25.11 10.61
C LEU A 77 23.73 26.38 10.08
N GLU A 78 23.04 27.15 9.24
CA GLU A 78 23.54 28.43 8.73
C GLU A 78 23.63 29.49 9.83
N GLU A 79 22.61 29.59 10.68
CA GLU A 79 22.65 30.46 11.86
C GLU A 79 23.78 30.09 12.82
N LEU A 80 24.00 28.79 13.06
CA LEU A 80 25.06 28.32 13.93
C LEU A 80 26.45 28.66 13.35
N LYS A 81 26.64 28.47 12.04
CA LYS A 81 27.88 28.87 11.34
C LYS A 81 28.10 30.37 11.44
N MET A 82 27.09 31.19 11.20
CA MET A 82 27.20 32.65 11.34
C MET A 82 27.58 33.06 12.77
N HIS A 83 27.04 32.41 13.79
CA HIS A 83 27.39 32.69 15.18
C HIS A 83 28.82 32.24 15.53
N ILE A 84 29.26 31.10 15.02
CA ILE A 84 30.64 30.61 15.18
C ILE A 84 31.62 31.56 14.51
N ASP A 85 31.35 31.97 13.27
CA ASP A 85 32.20 32.89 12.51
C ASP A 85 32.27 34.27 13.18
N LYS A 86 31.13 34.81 13.66
CA LYS A 86 31.13 36.08 14.44
C LYS A 86 31.93 35.98 15.72
N ARG A 87 31.85 34.83 16.42
CA ARG A 87 32.57 34.59 17.68
C ARG A 87 34.07 34.36 17.47
N TRP A 88 34.48 33.81 16.33
CA TRP A 88 35.88 33.48 16.03
C TRP A 88 36.62 34.57 15.24
N ASN A 89 35.94 35.32 14.37
CA ASN A 89 36.50 36.46 13.63
C ASN A 89 36.36 37.81 14.36
N SER A 90 35.99 37.82 15.63
CA SER A 90 36.06 39.06 16.42
C SER A 90 37.55 39.43 16.59
N PRO A 91 38.01 40.61 16.11
CA PRO A 91 39.40 41.00 16.27
C PRO A 91 39.71 41.06 17.76
N LYS A 92 40.78 40.38 18.19
CA LYS A 92 41.34 40.57 19.53
C LYS A 92 41.63 42.07 19.66
N SER A 93 40.84 42.75 20.48
CA SER A 93 41.11 44.13 20.87
C SER A 93 42.47 44.14 21.55
N GLU A 94 43.47 44.75 20.88
CA GLU A 94 44.71 45.24 21.49
C GLU A 94 44.41 46.28 22.57
#